data_AF-A0A4Y1ZFQ9-F1
#
_entry.id   AF-A0A4Y1ZFQ9-F1
#
_cell.length_a   1.000
_cell.length_b   1.000
_cell.length_c   1.000
_cell.angle_alpha   90.00
_cell.angle_beta   90.00
_cell.angle_gamma   90.00
#
_symmetry.space_group_name_H-M   'P 1'
#
loop_
_entity.id
_entity.type
_entity.pdbx_description
1 polymer ?
#
loop_
_entity_poly.entity_id
_entity_poly.type
_entity_poly.pdbx_seq_one_letter_code
_entity_poly.pdbx_strand_id
1 'polypeptide(L)' 'MFQEILKELVLGKTLSEKEAEVVMNDIMDGKVNSNQISAYLALFKLARGNSR' A
#
# COMPACT_ATOMS: atom_id res chain seq x y z
N MET A 1 -8.93 0.11 6.74
CA MET A 1 -8.46 0.10 5.34
C MET A 1 -6.95 0.28 5.18
N PHE A 2 -6.35 1.47 5.31
CA PHE A 2 -4.91 1.64 4.99
C PHE A 2 -3.98 0.67 5.75
N GLN A 3 -4.21 0.49 7.06
CA GLN A 3 -3.45 -0.49 7.85
C GLN A 3 -3.70 -1.95 7.46
N GLU A 4 -4.89 -2.30 6.96
CA GLU A 4 -5.17 -3.66 6.49
C GLU A 4 -4.40 -3.92 5.20
N ILE A 5 -4.37 -2.95 4.29
CA ILE A 5 -3.57 -3.02 3.07
C ILE A 5 -2.07 -3.16 3.38
N LEU A 6 -1.55 -2.42 4.35
CA LEU A 6 -0.16 -2.62 4.78
C LEU A 6 0.09 -4.05 5.28
N LYS A 7 -0.86 -4.65 6.02
CA LYS A 7 -0.73 -6.04 6.47
C LYS A 7 -0.72 -7.01 5.29
N GLU A 8 -1.56 -6.80 4.29
CA GLU A 8 -1.57 -7.66 3.10
C GLU A 8 -0.29 -7.56 2.28
N LEU A 9 0.24 -6.35 2.11
CA LEU A 9 1.52 -6.12 1.44
C LEU A 9 2.69 -6.76 2.19
N VAL A 10 2.68 -6.75 3.54
CA VAL A 10 3.68 -7.47 4.36
C VAL A 10 3.63 -8.98 4.12
N LEU A 11 2.44 -9.54 3.87
CA LEU A 11 2.27 -10.96 3.52
C LEU A 11 2.68 -11.27 2.07
N GLY A 12 3.20 -10.29 1.33
CA GLY A 12 3.59 -10.43 -0.07
C GLY A 12 2.40 -10.50 -1.04
N LYS A 13 1.18 -10.23 -0.58
CA LYS A 13 0.02 -10.15 -1.46
C LYS A 13 0.08 -8.87 -2.29
N THR A 14 -0.40 -8.95 -3.52
CA THR A 14 -0.59 -7.79 -4.39
C THR A 14 -1.98 -7.20 -4.17
N LEU A 15 -2.11 -5.90 -4.43
CA LEU A 15 -3.40 -5.21 -4.38
C LEU A 15 -4.15 -5.33 -5.70
N SER A 16 -5.47 -5.45 -5.63
CA SER A 16 -6.35 -5.19 -6.77
C SER A 16 -6.33 -3.70 -7.13
N GLU A 17 -6.79 -3.37 -8.34
CA GLU A 17 -6.89 -1.97 -8.80
C GLU A 17 -7.75 -1.11 -7.87
N LYS A 18 -8.86 -1.65 -7.38
CA LYS A 18 -9.77 -0.95 -6.46
C LYS A 18 -9.11 -0.65 -5.11
N GLU A 19 -8.32 -1.57 -4.58
CA GLU A 19 -7.59 -1.38 -3.32
C GLU A 19 -6.48 -0.33 -3.50
N ALA A 20 -5.76 -0.38 -4.61
CA ALA A 20 -4.76 0.62 -4.94
C ALA A 20 -5.39 2.02 -5.10
N GLU A 21 -6.55 2.11 -5.76
CA GLU A 21 -7.28 3.37 -5.93
C GLU A 21 -7.66 3.98 -4.57
N VAL A 22 -8.21 3.18 -3.64
CA VAL A 22 -8.60 3.72 -2.32
C VAL A 22 -7.38 4.22 -1.55
N VAL A 23 -6.27 3.50 -1.59
CA VAL A 23 -5.02 3.94 -0.94
C VAL A 23 -4.53 5.26 -1.52
N MET A 24 -4.55 5.39 -2.84
CA MET A 24 -4.08 6.62 -3.49
C MET A 24 -5.00 7.80 -3.20
N ASN A 25 -6.32 7.58 -3.13
CA ASN A 25 -7.27 8.61 -2.70
C ASN A 25 -7.00 9.05 -1.25
N ASP A 26 -6.77 8.11 -0.34
CA ASP A 26 -6.44 8.43 1.06
C ASP A 26 -5.12 9.22 1.18
N ILE A 27 -4.13 8.94 0.33
CA ILE A 27 -2.87 9.70 0.26
C ILE A 27 -3.12 11.11 -0.27
N MET A 28 -3.86 11.26 -1.38
CA MET A 28 -4.13 12.55 -2.00
C MET A 28 -5.01 13.44 -1.13
N ASP A 29 -5.96 12.86 -0.40
CA ASP A 29 -6.81 13.54 0.57
C ASP A 29 -6.06 13.96 1.85
N GLY A 30 -4.78 13.61 1.99
CA GLY A 30 -3.97 13.92 3.17
C GLY A 30 -4.38 13.18 4.44
N LYS A 31 -5.15 12.09 4.32
CA LYS A 31 -5.60 11.26 5.46
C LYS A 31 -4.49 10.36 6.01
N VAL A 32 -3.37 10.27 5.29
CA VAL A 32 -2.24 9.39 5.56
C VAL A 32 -1.00 10.23 5.82
N ASN A 33 -0.27 9.93 6.89
CA ASN A 33 0.95 10.66 7.21
C ASN A 33 2.17 10.17 6.39
N SER A 34 3.24 10.97 6.38
CA SER A 34 4.47 10.69 5.63
C SER A 34 5.12 9.34 5.98
N ASN A 35 5.04 8.91 7.25
CA ASN A 35 5.58 7.62 7.68
C ASN A 35 4.79 6.45 7.06
N GLN A 36 3.47 6.56 7.03
CA GLN A 36 2.58 5.57 6.43
C GLN A 36 2.75 5.50 4.90
N ILE A 37 2.92 6.64 4.23
CA ILE A 37 3.22 6.70 2.78
C ILE A 37 4.55 5.98 2.49
N SER A 38 5.59 6.28 3.27
CA SER A 38 6.91 5.67 3.10
C SER A 38 6.86 4.15 3.30
N ALA A 39 6.15 3.68 4.32
CA ALA A 39 5.95 2.26 4.57
C ALA A 39 5.20 1.57 3.42
N TYR A 40 4.12 2.19 2.92
CA TYR A 40 3.36 1.67 1.77
C TYR A 40 4.24 1.50 0.53
N LEU A 41 4.99 2.53 0.14
CA LEU A 41 5.85 2.50 -1.05
C LEU A 41 6.96 1.45 -0.94
N ALA A 42 7.57 1.30 0.24
CA ALA A 42 8.59 0.29 0.49
C ALA A 42 8.02 -1.13 0.35
N LEU A 43 6.88 -1.41 1.00
CA LEU A 43 6.23 -2.71 0.94
C LEU A 43 5.69 -3.03 -0.46
N PHE A 44 5.12 -2.05 -1.15
CA PHE A 44 4.64 -2.22 -2.51
C PHE A 44 5.77 -2.59 -3.49
N LYS A 45 6.94 -1.96 -3.34
CA LYS A 45 8.13 -2.31 -4.12
C LYS A 45 8.62 -3.73 -3.84
N LEU A 46 8.59 -4.17 -2.57
CA LEU A 46 8.96 -5.53 -2.17
C LEU A 46 7.96 -6.57 -2.71
N ALA A 47 6.66 -6.33 -2.57
CA ALA A 47 5.61 -7.23 -3.06
C ALA A 47 5.68 -7.43 -4.59
N ARG A 48 5.96 -6.37 -5.36
CA ARG A 48 6.22 -6.49 -6.82
C ARG A 48 7.51 -7.24 -7.15
N GLY A 49 8.54 -7.14 -6.30
CA GLY A 49 9.80 -7.87 -6.48
C GLY A 49 9.66 -9.39 -6.31
N ASN A 50 8.74 -9.83 -5.44
CA ASN A 50 8.44 -11.24 -5.18
C ASN A 50 7.50 -11.89 -6.21
N SER A 51 6.97 -11.11 -7.16
CA SER A 51 6.07 -11.60 -8.23
C SER A 51 6.84 -12.03 -9.50
N ARG A 52 8.15 -12.28 -9.40
CA ARG A 52 9.04 -12.71 -10.49
C ARG A 52 9.58 -14.11 -10.27
#